data_AF-A0A1A6HV05-F1
#
_entry.id   AF-A0A1A6HV05-F1
#
_cell.length_a   1.000
_cell.length_b   1.000
_cell.length_c   1.000
_cell.angle_alpha   90.00
_cell.angle_beta   90.00
_cell.angle_gamma   90.00
#
_symmetry.space_group_name_H-M   'P 1'
#
loop_
_entity.id
_entity.type
_entity.pdbx_description
1 polymer ?
#
loop_
_entity_poly.entity_id
_entity_poly.type
_entity_poly.pdbx_seq_one_letter_code
_entity_poly.pdbx_strand_id
1 'polypeptide(L)' 'MADTKSTIEKICDFLGRKLEPDELDMVLKYSSFQDMKENKISNYSLIPEDVATKDLVLLRKGAKRSKERAF' A
#
# COMPACT_ATOMS: atom_id res chain seq x y z
N MET A 1 -10.36 -10.08 6.76
CA MET A 1 -9.10 -9.43 6.32
C MET A 1 -8.12 -10.55 6.00
N ALA A 2 -7.33 -10.47 4.92
CA ALA A 2 -6.18 -11.39 4.85
C ALA A 2 -5.18 -10.97 5.94
N ASP A 3 -4.42 -11.92 6.47
CA ASP A 3 -3.39 -11.64 7.45
C ASP A 3 -2.16 -11.03 6.76
N THR A 4 -2.07 -9.69 6.82
CA THR A 4 -0.96 -8.93 6.22
C THR A 4 0.37 -9.25 6.90
N LYS A 5 0.36 -9.48 8.22
CA LYS A 5 1.57 -9.78 8.99
C LYS A 5 2.19 -11.10 8.55
N SER A 6 1.37 -12.16 8.48
CA SER A 6 1.82 -13.47 7.97
C SER A 6 2.32 -13.39 6.52
N THR A 7 1.74 -12.50 5.71
CA THR A 7 2.21 -12.30 4.32
C THR A 7 3.59 -11.63 4.29
N ILE A 8 3.81 -10.61 5.11
CA ILE A 8 5.11 -9.94 5.24
C ILE A 8 6.17 -10.92 5.75
N GLU A 9 5.87 -11.71 6.78
CA GLU A 9 6.77 -12.74 7.31
C GLU A 9 7.20 -13.74 6.22
N LYS A 10 6.27 -14.22 5.39
CA LYS A 10 6.58 -15.11 4.25
C LYS A 10 7.48 -14.44 3.20
N ILE A 11 7.29 -13.14 2.94
CA ILE A 11 8.14 -12.37 2.02
C ILE A 11 9.54 -12.22 2.63
N CYS A 12 9.64 -11.92 3.91
CA CYS A 12 10.91 -11.84 4.65
C CYS A 12 11.67 -13.17 4.58
N ASP A 13 11.00 -14.29 4.87
CA ASP A 13 11.57 -15.64 4.77
C ASP A 13 12.05 -15.94 3.34
N PHE A 14 11.24 -15.62 2.33
CA PHE A 14 11.61 -15.79 0.92
C PHE A 14 12.85 -14.99 0.53
N LEU A 15 12.99 -13.77 1.06
CA LEU A 15 14.15 -12.90 0.81
C LEU A 15 15.35 -13.21 1.71
N GLY A 16 15.23 -14.17 2.63
CA GLY A 16 16.27 -14.49 3.62
C GLY A 16 16.55 -13.34 4.59
N ARG A 17 15.56 -12.46 4.83
CA ARG A 17 15.66 -11.33 5.76
C ARG A 17 14.83 -11.62 7.00
N LYS A 18 15.37 -11.29 8.17
CA LYS A 18 14.61 -11.23 9.42
C LYS A 18 14.41 -9.78 9.80
N LEU A 19 13.20 -9.46 10.24
CA LEU A 19 12.85 -8.15 10.79
C LEU A 19 12.72 -8.30 12.29
N GLU A 20 13.25 -7.34 13.03
CA GLU A 20 12.92 -7.20 14.45
C GLU A 20 11.44 -6.80 14.60
N PRO A 21 10.82 -7.06 15.77
CA PRO A 21 9.40 -6.77 15.99
C PRO A 21 9.00 -5.33 15.61
N ASP A 22 9.81 -4.34 16.00
CA ASP A 22 9.55 -2.93 15.70
C ASP A 22 9.65 -2.63 14.20
N GLU A 23 10.55 -3.31 13.48
CA GLU A 23 10.68 -3.17 12.02
C GLU A 23 9.48 -3.78 11.29
N LEU A 24 9.00 -4.93 11.77
CA LEU A 24 7.79 -5.56 11.23
C LEU A 24 6.57 -4.66 11.44
N ASP A 25 6.45 -4.04 12.61
CA ASP A 25 5.38 -3.09 12.90
C ASP A 25 5.46 -1.83 12.03
N MET A 26 6.67 -1.33 11.75
CA MET A 26 6.89 -0.24 10.78
C MET A 26 6.45 -0.65 9.37
N VAL A 27 6.83 -1.84 8.90
CA VAL A 27 6.41 -2.32 7.56
C VAL A 27 4.89 -2.45 7.50
N LEU A 28 4.26 -3.00 8.55
CA LEU A 28 2.80 -3.11 8.63
C LEU A 28 2.10 -1.75 8.55
N LYS A 29 2.61 -0.76 9.29
CA LYS A 29 2.08 0.61 9.27
C LYS A 29 2.26 1.26 7.91
N TYR A 30 3.49 1.38 7.42
CA TYR A 30 3.77 2.14 6.20
C TYR A 30 3.31 1.44 4.91
N SER A 31 3.02 0.14 4.97
CA SER A 31 2.37 -0.61 3.87
C SER A 31 0.84 -0.60 3.96
N SER A 32 0.26 0.08 4.95
CA SER A 32 -1.20 0.25 5.01
C SER A 32 -1.68 1.08 3.82
N PHE A 33 -2.89 0.80 3.34
CA PHE A 33 -3.46 1.56 2.22
C PHE A 33 -3.55 3.06 2.53
N GLN A 34 -3.85 3.44 3.77
CA GLN A 34 -3.99 4.84 4.16
C GLN A 34 -2.62 5.54 4.16
N ASP A 35 -1.62 4.93 4.80
CA ASP A 35 -0.25 5.47 4.83
C ASP A 35 0.34 5.60 3.41
N MET A 36 0.13 4.59 2.55
CA MET A 36 0.55 4.65 1.14
C MET A 36 -0.17 5.75 0.35
N LYS A 37 -1.45 5.99 0.63
CA LYS A 37 -2.26 7.01 -0.05
C LYS A 37 -1.85 8.43 0.32
N GLU A 38 -1.41 8.65 1.55
CA GLU A 38 -0.93 9.96 2.02
C GLU A 38 0.53 10.24 1.65
N ASN A 39 1.34 9.20 1.48
CA ASN A 39 2.73 9.33 1.08
C ASN A 39 2.86 9.77 -0.40
N LYS A 40 3.35 10.99 -0.64
CA LYS A 40 3.54 11.57 -1.98
C LYS A 40 4.40 10.73 -2.92
N ILE A 41 5.36 9.97 -2.38
CA ILE A 41 6.26 9.12 -3.16
C ILE A 41 5.53 7.87 -3.65
N SER A 42 4.57 7.35 -2.86
CA SER A 42 3.84 6.11 -3.16
C SER A 42 2.46 6.33 -3.79
N ASN A 43 1.89 7.53 -3.64
CA ASN A 43 0.55 7.86 -4.15
C ASN A 43 0.56 8.47 -5.56
N TYR A 44 1.74 8.64 -6.15
CA TYR A 44 1.94 9.13 -7.52
C TYR A 44 1.51 10.58 -7.79
N SER A 45 1.23 11.38 -6.75
CA SER A 45 0.93 12.81 -6.90
C SER A 45 2.10 13.65 -7.44
N LEU A 46 3.30 13.07 -7.48
CA LEU A 46 4.50 13.71 -8.02
C LEU A 46 4.71 13.43 -9.53
N ILE A 47 3.84 12.62 -10.17
CA ILE A 47 3.92 12.40 -11.61
C ILE A 47 3.59 13.71 -12.35
N PRO A 48 4.42 14.12 -13.34
CA PRO A 48 4.15 15.27 -14.20
C PRO A 48 2.82 15.18 -14.98
N GLU A 49 2.17 16.33 -15.19
CA GLU A 49 0.85 16.42 -15.84
C GLU A 49 0.81 15.96 -17.30
N ASP A 50 1.95 16.03 -17.98
CA ASP A 50 2.13 15.52 -19.35
C ASP A 50 2.12 13.98 -19.40
N VAL A 51 2.30 13.31 -18.26
CA VAL A 51 2.23 11.84 -18.14
C VAL A 51 0.89 11.38 -17.56
N ALA A 52 0.35 12.08 -16.55
CA ALA A 52 -0.92 11.74 -15.92
C ALA A 52 -1.70 12.98 -15.46
N THR A 53 -3.02 12.97 -15.63
CA THR A 53 -3.86 14.09 -15.19
C THR A 53 -3.88 14.22 -13.67
N LYS A 54 -3.98 15.45 -13.16
CA LYS A 54 -4.10 15.74 -11.71
C LYS A 54 -5.31 15.07 -11.05
N ASP A 55 -6.35 14.77 -11.82
CA ASP A 55 -7.56 14.11 -11.33
C ASP A 55 -7.40 12.59 -11.18
N LEU A 56 -6.30 12.02 -11.70
CA LEU A 56 -6.03 10.58 -11.60
C LEU A 56 -5.61 10.20 -10.17
N VAL A 57 -6.56 9.68 -9.40
CA VAL A 57 -6.29 9.09 -8.08
C VAL A 57 -6.04 7.59 -8.21
N LEU A 58 -4.76 7.19 -8.30
CA LEU A 58 -4.39 5.77 -8.43
C LEU A 58 -4.82 4.94 -7.20
N LEU A 59 -4.55 5.45 -5.99
CA LEU A 59 -4.95 4.79 -4.73
C LEU A 59 -6.38 5.18 -4.32
N ARG A 60 -7.37 4.82 -5.16
CA ARG A 60 -8.79 5.17 -4.97
C ARG A 60 -9.51 4.33 -3.90
N LYS A 61 -9.39 2.99 -3.97
CA LYS A 61 -10.01 2.04 -3.03
C LYS A 61 -9.04 0.88 -2.74
N GLY A 62 -8.87 0.53 -1.46
CA GLY A 62 -7.96 -0.53 -0.99
C GLY A 62 -8.66 -1.73 -0.34
N ALA A 63 -9.92 -1.99 -0.68
CA ALA A 63 -10.73 -3.02 -0.03
C ALA A 63 -11.09 -4.19 -0.97
N LYS A 64 -11.10 -5.43 -0.44
CA LYS A 64 -11.34 -6.67 -1.19
C LYS A 64 -12.71 -6.76 -1.90
N ARG A 65 -13.71 -5.98 -1.48
CA ARG A 65 -15.03 -5.92 -2.14
C ARG A 65 -15.29 -4.52 -2.66
N SER A 66 -15.09 -4.35 -3.96
CA SER A 66 -15.57 -3.22 -4.75
C SER A 66 -16.60 -3.72 -5.75
N LYS A 67 -17.66 -4.37 -5.26
CA LYS A 67 -18.91 -4.55 -6.01
C LYS A 67 -20.00 -3.95 -5.14
N GLU A 68 -20.28 -2.67 -5.35
CA GLU A 68 -21.55 -1.95 -5.13
C GLU A 68 -21.23 -0.45 -5.20
N ARG A 69 -22.12 0.32 -5.82
CA ARG A 69 -22.04 1.77 -6.11
C ARG A 69 -21.18 2.14 -7.31
N ALA A 70 -21.60 1.63 -8.46
CA ALA A 70 -21.53 2.36 -9.72
C ALA A 70 -22.97 2.72 -10.12
N PHE A 71 -23.60 3.58 -9.33
CA PHE A 71 -24.70 4.50 -9.64
C PHE A 71 -24.68 5.57 -8.55
#